data_AF-A0A396J0P9-F1
#
_entry.id   AF-A0A396J0P9-F1
#
_cell.length_a   1.000
_cell.length_b   1.000
_cell.length_c   1.000
_cell.angle_alpha   90.00
_cell.angle_beta   90.00
_cell.angle_gamma   90.00
#
_symmetry.space_group_name_H-M   'P 1'
#
loop_
_entity.id
_entity.type
_entity.pdbx_description
1 polymer ?
#
loop_
_entity_poly.entity_id
_entity_poly.type
_entity_poly.pdbx_seq_one_letter_code
_entity_poly.pdbx_strand_id
1 'polypeptide(L)'
;MVAKYGMSTEVGPVTHHYYDQWRGMSSETRLLIEKEVKNLLDRAYNNAKAILTTHEKELHALANALLEHETLTGSQIKDILAKVKSQQQQPQPHVAEVQGSSRSDPTVDSATAATAAAKAHGVDLVES
;
A
#
# COMPACT_ATOMS: atom_id res chain seq x y z
N MET A 1 4.02 -25.76 -5.59
CA MET A 1 4.39 -24.83 -6.67
C MET A 1 5.91 -24.71 -6.78
N VAL A 2 6.59 -24.21 -5.74
CA VAL A 2 8.05 -24.06 -5.73
C VAL A 2 8.79 -25.41 -5.79
N ALA A 3 8.67 -26.27 -4.78
CA ALA A 3 9.47 -27.50 -4.71
C ALA A 3 9.01 -28.64 -5.65
N LYS A 4 7.71 -28.97 -5.67
CA LYS A 4 7.20 -30.12 -6.44
C LYS A 4 7.08 -29.84 -7.94
N TYR A 5 6.70 -28.63 -8.33
CA TYR A 5 6.35 -28.29 -9.70
C TYR A 5 7.40 -27.44 -10.41
N GLY A 6 8.51 -27.08 -9.75
CA GLY A 6 9.58 -26.30 -10.36
C GLY A 6 9.14 -24.91 -10.85
N MET A 7 8.11 -24.31 -10.22
CA MET A 7 7.54 -23.02 -10.64
C MET A 7 8.27 -21.83 -10.00
N SER A 8 9.57 -21.93 -9.76
CA SER A 8 10.42 -20.83 -9.28
C SER A 8 11.58 -20.65 -10.25
N THR A 9 11.89 -19.39 -10.58
CA THR A 9 12.99 -19.02 -11.47
C THR A 9 14.35 -19.32 -10.85
N GLU A 10 14.47 -19.20 -9.53
CA GLU A 10 15.73 -19.41 -8.80
C GLU A 10 16.01 -20.89 -8.55
N VAL A 11 14.98 -21.67 -8.22
CA VAL A 11 15.11 -23.14 -8.04
C VAL A 11 15.23 -23.86 -9.39
N GLY A 12 14.66 -23.29 -10.45
CA GLY A 12 14.63 -23.86 -11.79
C GLY A 12 13.57 -24.97 -11.94
N PRO A 13 13.47 -25.56 -13.15
CA PRO A 13 12.45 -26.56 -13.50
C PRO A 13 12.84 -27.96 -12.97
N VAL A 14 13.04 -28.07 -11.66
CA VAL A 14 13.38 -29.33 -10.99
C VAL A 14 12.25 -29.73 -10.05
N THR A 15 11.89 -31.02 -10.08
CA THR A 15 10.94 -31.60 -9.13
C THR A 15 11.68 -32.14 -7.92
N HIS A 16 11.42 -31.53 -6.77
CA HIS A 16 11.84 -32.05 -5.47
C HIS A 16 10.66 -32.70 -4.78
N HIS A 17 10.79 -33.99 -4.44
CA HIS A 17 9.81 -34.70 -3.63
C HIS A 17 9.97 -34.31 -2.16
N TYR A 18 9.23 -33.28 -1.74
CA TYR A 18 9.40 -32.64 -0.43
C TYR A 18 9.32 -33.62 0.74
N TYR A 19 8.48 -34.65 0.70
CA TYR A 19 8.36 -35.59 1.83
C TYR A 19 9.52 -36.60 1.90
N ASP A 20 9.99 -37.11 0.76
CA ASP A 20 10.98 -38.20 0.72
C ASP A 20 12.42 -37.68 0.63
N GLN A 21 12.63 -36.52 0.01
CA GLN A 21 13.95 -36.01 -0.35
C GLN A 21 14.40 -34.82 0.51
N TRP A 22 13.58 -34.34 1.45
CA TRP A 22 13.95 -33.19 2.30
C TRP A 22 15.26 -33.43 3.07
N ARG A 23 15.42 -34.62 3.64
CA ARG A 23 16.64 -34.98 4.38
C ARG A 23 17.84 -35.27 3.47
N GLY A 24 17.61 -35.68 2.23
CA GLY A 24 18.66 -35.95 1.24
C GLY A 24 19.12 -34.71 0.47
N MET A 25 18.38 -33.61 0.56
CA MET A 25 18.71 -32.35 -0.10
C MET A 25 19.82 -31.60 0.65
N SER A 26 20.69 -30.89 -0.07
CA SER A 26 21.68 -30.02 0.55
C SER A 26 21.00 -28.90 1.34
N SER A 27 21.68 -28.38 2.36
CA SER A 27 21.16 -27.26 3.15
C SER A 27 20.97 -26.00 2.30
N GLU A 28 21.84 -25.79 1.31
CA GLU A 28 21.75 -24.67 0.37
C GLU A 28 20.48 -24.72 -0.48
N THR A 29 20.17 -25.88 -1.09
CA THR A 29 18.96 -26.04 -1.89
C THR A 29 17.69 -25.91 -1.05
N ARG A 30 17.69 -26.43 0.20
CA ARG A 30 16.57 -26.22 1.13
C ARG A 30 16.36 -24.74 1.44
N LEU A 31 17.43 -24.01 1.76
CA LEU A 31 17.36 -22.57 2.02
C LEU A 31 16.83 -21.80 0.81
N LEU A 32 17.26 -22.18 -0.40
CA LEU A 32 16.77 -21.56 -1.64
C LEU A 32 15.26 -21.76 -1.82
N ILE A 33 14.78 -22.99 -1.61
CA ILE A 33 13.35 -23.32 -1.69
C ILE A 33 12.55 -22.54 -0.64
N GLU A 34 13.02 -22.49 0.61
CA GLU A 34 12.37 -21.76 1.70
C GLU A 34 12.28 -20.26 1.40
N LYS A 35 13.37 -19.68 0.89
CA LYS A 35 13.41 -18.27 0.47
C LYS A 35 12.38 -17.99 -0.63
N GLU A 36 12.26 -18.87 -1.61
CA GLU A 36 11.31 -18.72 -2.71
C GLU A 36 9.86 -18.89 -2.28
N VAL A 37 9.59 -19.80 -1.32
CA VAL A 37 8.27 -19.92 -0.69
C VAL A 37 7.92 -18.63 0.05
N LYS A 38 8.85 -18.07 0.82
CA LYS A 38 8.64 -16.79 1.50
C LYS A 38 8.37 -15.67 0.50
N ASN A 39 9.20 -15.53 -0.53
CA ASN A 39 9.01 -14.51 -1.58
C ASN A 39 7.66 -14.65 -2.31
N LEU A 40 7.19 -15.87 -2.53
CA LEU A 40 5.87 -16.11 -3.12
C LEU A 40 4.75 -15.62 -2.20
N LEU A 41 4.81 -15.95 -0.91
CA LEU A 41 3.82 -15.53 0.08
C LEU A 41 3.82 -14.01 0.27
N ASP A 42 5.00 -13.40 0.37
CA ASP A 42 5.13 -11.94 0.53
C ASP A 42 4.53 -11.21 -0.68
N ARG A 43 4.78 -11.69 -1.91
CA ARG A 43 4.18 -11.13 -3.12
C ARG A 43 2.65 -11.29 -3.14
N ALA A 44 2.14 -12.48 -2.80
CA ALA A 44 0.70 -12.73 -2.76
C ALA A 44 0.01 -11.85 -1.71
N TYR A 45 0.59 -11.71 -0.52
CA TYR A 45 0.09 -10.86 0.54
C TYR A 45 0.06 -9.39 0.11
N ASN A 46 1.19 -8.89 -0.41
CA ASN A 46 1.28 -7.49 -0.86
C ASN A 46 0.32 -7.20 -2.01
N ASN A 47 0.14 -8.14 -2.94
CA ASN A 47 -0.83 -8.01 -4.03
C ASN A 47 -2.26 -7.96 -3.50
N ALA A 48 -2.65 -8.88 -2.61
CA ALA A 48 -3.98 -8.89 -1.99
C ALA A 48 -4.23 -7.60 -1.20
N LYS A 49 -3.26 -7.17 -0.40
CA LYS A 49 -3.31 -5.91 0.35
C LYS A 49 -3.48 -4.72 -0.60
N ALA A 50 -2.68 -4.65 -1.67
CA ALA A 50 -2.79 -3.59 -2.67
C ALA A 50 -4.20 -3.54 -3.26
N ILE A 51 -4.73 -4.67 -3.74
CA ILE A 51 -6.09 -4.76 -4.29
C ILE A 51 -7.13 -4.25 -3.28
N LEU A 52 -7.08 -4.73 -2.03
CA LEU A 52 -8.03 -4.33 -0.99
C LEU A 52 -7.93 -2.83 -0.65
N THR A 53 -6.72 -2.28 -0.60
CA THR A 53 -6.51 -0.85 -0.33
C THR A 53 -6.89 0.03 -1.52
N THR A 54 -6.63 -0.39 -2.76
CA THR A 54 -7.04 0.34 -3.97
C THR A 54 -8.56 0.40 -4.09
N HIS A 55 -9.25 -0.68 -3.71
CA HIS A 55 -10.70 -0.80 -3.77
C HIS A 55 -11.37 -0.62 -2.40
N GLU A 56 -10.81 0.23 -1.53
CA GLU A 56 -11.28 0.38 -0.15
C GLU A 56 -12.76 0.82 -0.06
N LYS A 57 -13.21 1.72 -0.96
CA LYS A 57 -14.61 2.15 -1.02
C LYS A 57 -15.57 1.01 -1.35
N GLU A 58 -15.16 0.13 -2.27
CA GLU A 58 -15.91 -1.06 -2.66
C GLU A 58 -15.95 -2.07 -1.51
N LEU A 59 -14.83 -2.24 -0.81
CA LEU A 59 -14.72 -3.10 0.37
C LEU A 59 -15.67 -2.66 1.50
N HIS A 60 -15.69 -1.37 1.84
CA HIS A 60 -16.58 -0.83 2.87
C HIS A 60 -18.05 -0.96 2.47
N ALA A 61 -18.40 -0.75 1.20
CA ALA A 61 -19.76 -0.94 0.72
C ALA A 61 -20.24 -2.40 0.85
N LEU A 62 -19.37 -3.37 0.54
CA LEU A 62 -19.67 -4.78 0.74
C LEU A 62 -19.78 -5.14 2.23
N ALA A 63 -18.90 -4.62 3.07
CA ALA A 63 -18.94 -4.84 4.51
C ALA A 63 -20.25 -4.33 5.12
N ASN A 64 -20.68 -3.11 4.76
CA ASN A 64 -21.95 -2.54 5.21
C ASN A 64 -23.14 -3.37 4.73
N ALA A 65 -23.15 -3.78 3.46
CA ALA A 65 -24.23 -4.61 2.93
C ALA A 65 -24.30 -5.99 3.62
N LEU A 66 -23.18 -6.57 4.04
CA LEU A 66 -23.16 -7.82 4.82
C LEU A 66 -23.66 -7.63 6.25
N LEU A 67 -23.43 -6.46 6.87
CA LEU A 67 -24.02 -6.13 8.17
C LEU A 67 -25.54 -6.01 8.10
N GLU A 68 -26.08 -5.54 6.96
CA GLU A 68 -27.53 -5.41 6.76
C GLU A 68 -28.20 -6.72 6.34
N HIS A 69 -27.54 -7.53 5.50
CA HIS A 69 -28.17 -8.67 4.82
C HIS A 69 -27.61 -10.05 5.18
N GLU A 70 -26.66 -10.16 6.12
CA GLU A 70 -25.96 -11.38 6.59
C GLU A 70 -25.21 -12.18 5.50
N THR A 71 -25.83 -12.42 4.35
CA THR A 71 -25.29 -13.12 3.19
C THR A 71 -25.64 -12.36 1.91
N LEU A 72 -24.68 -12.32 0.97
CA LEU A 72 -24.88 -11.75 -0.35
C LEU A 72 -24.64 -12.82 -1.43
N THR A 73 -25.48 -12.81 -2.46
CA THR A 73 -25.29 -13.62 -3.67
C THR A 73 -24.30 -12.95 -4.63
N GLY A 74 -23.72 -13.74 -5.54
CA GLY A 74 -22.75 -13.23 -6.50
C GLY A 74 -23.27 -12.15 -7.45
N SER A 75 -24.57 -12.13 -7.76
CA SER A 75 -25.21 -11.04 -8.53
C SER A 75 -25.29 -9.76 -7.71
N GLN A 76 -25.74 -9.84 -6.46
CA GLN A 76 -25.83 -8.69 -5.55
C GLN A 76 -24.46 -8.03 -5.32
N ILE A 77 -23.40 -8.82 -5.18
CA ILE A 77 -22.02 -8.31 -5.05
C ILE A 77 -21.65 -7.48 -6.29
N LYS A 78 -21.90 -8.01 -7.50
CA LYS A 78 -21.59 -7.29 -8.75
C LYS A 78 -22.36 -5.97 -8.86
N ASP A 79 -23.63 -5.97 -8.47
CA ASP A 79 -24.48 -4.77 -8.53
C ASP A 79 -23.99 -3.70 -7.56
N ILE A 80 -23.60 -4.07 -6.33
CA ILE A 80 -23.03 -3.15 -5.34
C ILE A 80 -21.73 -2.55 -5.87
N LEU A 81 -20.83 -3.37 -6.40
CA LEU A 81 -19.54 -2.93 -6.95
C LEU A 81 -19.73 -1.97 -8.15
N ALA A 82 -20.69 -2.25 -9.05
CA ALA A 82 -20.98 -1.39 -10.20
C ALA A 82 -21.52 -0.01 -9.78
N LYS A 83 -22.38 0.03 -8.75
CA LYS A 83 -22.90 1.29 -8.19
C LYS A 83 -21.78 2.15 -7.61
N VAL A 84 -20.89 1.57 -6.81
CA VAL A 84 -19.76 2.29 -6.20
C VAL A 84 -18.84 2.87 -7.27
N LYS A 85 -18.51 2.10 -8.31
CA LYS A 85 -17.66 2.56 -9.42
C LYS A 85 -18.30 3.71 -10.21
N SER A 86 -19.62 3.67 -10.41
CA SER A 86 -20.36 4.73 -11.11
C SER A 86 -20.36 6.06 -10.32
N GLN A 87 -20.42 5.99 -8.98
CA GLN A 87 -20.35 7.17 -8.11
C GLN A 87 -18.95 7.81 -8.04
N GLN A 88 -17.89 7.03 -8.29
CA GLN A 88 -16.52 7.56 -8.34
C GLN A 88 -16.21 8.37 -9.62
N GLN A 89 -17.04 8.24 -10.66
CA GLN A 89 -16.83 8.88 -11.97
C GLN A 89 -17.57 10.22 -12.14
N GLN A 90 -18.35 10.66 -11.15
CA GLN A 90 -18.99 11.98 -11.22
C GLN A 90 -17.98 13.07 -10.80
N PRO A 91 -17.69 14.06 -11.66
CA PRO A 91 -16.91 15.22 -11.26
C PRO A 91 -17.69 15.97 -10.18
N GLN A 92 -17.07 16.20 -9.03
CA GLN A 92 -17.66 17.04 -8.00
C GLN A 92 -17.79 18.47 -8.55
N PRO A 93 -18.98 19.11 -8.50
CA PRO A 93 -19.09 20.52 -8.81
C PRO A 93 -18.32 21.31 -7.75
N HIS A 94 -17.28 22.02 -8.16
CA HIS A 94 -16.61 23.00 -7.34
C HIS A 94 -17.61 24.13 -7.06
N VAL A 95 -18.06 24.22 -5.82
CA VAL A 95 -18.75 25.43 -5.34
C VAL A 95 -17.72 26.55 -5.31
N ALA A 96 -17.75 27.42 -6.33
CA ALA A 96 -17.00 28.66 -6.35
C ALA A 96 -17.61 29.59 -5.29
N GLU A 97 -16.93 29.71 -4.15
CA GLU A 97 -17.28 30.64 -3.09
C GLU A 97 -17.03 32.08 -3.57
N VAL A 98 -18.12 32.85 -3.64
CA VAL A 98 -18.16 34.25 -4.08
C VAL A 98 -17.45 35.11 -3.02
N GLN A 99 -16.30 35.68 -3.37
CA GLN A 99 -15.57 36.64 -2.53
C GLN A 99 -16.35 37.97 -2.42
N GLY A 100 -16.99 38.17 -1.27
CA GLY A 100 -17.51 39.47 -0.84
C GLY A 100 -16.43 40.27 -0.12
N SER A 101 -16.08 41.43 -0.70
CA SER A 101 -15.25 42.47 -0.10
C SER A 101 -15.90 43.09 1.13
N SER A 102 -15.12 43.34 2.21
CA SER A 102 -15.29 44.40 3.23
C SER A 102 -14.05 44.40 4.15
N ARG A 103 -13.01 45.20 3.85
CA ARG A 103 -12.64 46.49 4.50
C ARG A 103 -12.13 46.41 5.96
N SER A 104 -10.81 46.62 6.08
CA SER A 104 -10.05 47.48 7.04
C SER A 104 -10.48 47.58 8.50
N ASP A 105 -9.60 47.27 9.46
CA ASP A 105 -8.58 48.22 10.00
C ASP A 105 -7.58 47.53 10.95
N PRO A 106 -6.43 48.17 11.28
CA PRO A 106 -5.28 47.58 11.96
C PRO A 106 -5.22 47.91 13.46
N THR A 107 -4.76 46.98 14.29
CA THR A 107 -4.19 47.32 15.60
C THR A 107 -3.03 46.38 15.97
N VAL A 108 -1.89 47.03 16.11
CA VAL A 108 -0.68 46.68 16.86
C VAL A 108 -0.84 45.61 17.95
N ASP A 109 0.06 44.63 17.97
CA ASP A 109 0.82 44.36 19.18
C ASP A 109 2.20 43.76 18.88
N SER A 110 3.16 44.38 19.54
CA SER A 110 4.55 44.05 19.78
C SER A 110 4.71 42.72 20.51
N ALA A 111 5.53 41.81 19.97
CA ALA A 111 6.15 40.75 20.76
C ALA A 111 7.54 40.41 20.24
N THR A 112 8.49 40.73 21.10
CA THR A 112 9.94 40.47 21.09
C THR A 112 10.33 38.99 21.00
N ALA A 113 11.57 38.81 20.50
CA ALA A 113 12.53 37.76 20.81
C ALA A 113 12.46 36.45 20.00
N ALA A 114 13.47 36.27 19.14
CA ALA A 114 14.49 35.20 19.21
C ALA A 114 14.98 34.84 17.80
N THR A 115 16.03 35.52 17.33
CA THR A 115 16.80 35.05 16.17
C THR A 115 18.02 34.29 16.68
N ALA A 116 17.95 32.96 16.59
CA ALA A 116 19.07 32.07 16.79
C ALA A 116 19.14 31.08 15.61
N ALA A 117 20.40 30.83 15.20
CA ALA A 117 20.89 29.70 14.43
C ALA A 117 20.92 29.77 12.88
N ALA A 118 22.17 29.92 12.41
CA ALA A 118 22.85 29.02 11.47
C ALA A 118 22.78 29.34 9.96
N LYS A 119 23.89 29.91 9.44
CA LYS A 119 24.39 29.55 8.10
C LYS A 119 25.91 29.54 8.05
N ALA A 120 26.41 28.45 7.49
CA ALA A 120 27.80 28.03 7.38
C ALA A 120 28.58 28.70 6.23
N HIS A 121 29.89 28.90 6.44
CA HIS A 121 31.00 28.74 5.49
C HIS A 121 32.27 29.20 6.23
N GLY A 122 33.27 28.36 6.50
CA GLY A 122 34.15 27.76 5.49
C GLY A 122 35.49 28.50 5.54
N VAL A 123 36.34 28.15 6.49
CA VAL A 123 37.76 28.54 6.64
C VAL A 123 38.49 27.24 6.97
N ASP A 124 39.28 26.62 6.09
CA ASP A 124 40.57 27.02 5.51
C ASP A 124 41.70 27.10 6.57
N LEU A 125 42.88 26.58 6.17
CA LEU A 125 44.14 26.28 6.88
C LEU A 125 44.27 24.94 7.64
N VAL A 126 45.13 24.00 7.19
CA VAL A 126 46.61 23.85 7.47
C VAL A 126 46.83 23.40 8.93
N GLU A 127 47.55 22.33 9.30
CA GLU A 127 48.88 21.85 8.93
C GLU A 127 49.07 20.44 9.56
N SER A 128 50.04 19.69 9.02
CA SER A 128 50.89 18.61 9.59
C SER A 128 50.35 17.57 10.58
#